data_AF-A0A059AXA8-F1
#
_entry.id   AF-A0A059AXA8-F1
#
_cell.length_a   1.000
_cell.length_b   1.000
_cell.length_c   1.000
_cell.angle_alpha   90.00
_cell.angle_beta   90.00
_cell.angle_gamma   90.00
#
_symmetry.space_group_name_H-M   'P 1'
#
loop_
_entity.id
_entity.type
_entity.pdbx_description
1 polymer ?
#
loop_
_entity_poly.entity_id
_entity_poly.type
_entity_poly.pdbx_seq_one_letter_code
_entity_poly.pdbx_strand_id
1 'polypeptide(L)'
;MEIKCFDVLPRDMALEVLALVAANSMDDFFNAKISCKIFNELAEADYVYRQISLDKILRILWWHPEEGKAFIERCIKCNNLEALYTQGLYEYMNFMKVELGMELLKRAA
;
A
#
# COMPACT_ATOMS: atom_id res chain seq x y z
N MET A 1 -10.41 -28.11 -0.50
CA MET A 1 -11.13 -27.40 0.56
C MET A 1 -11.59 -26.08 -0.03
N GLU A 2 -12.88 -25.97 -0.39
CA GLU A 2 -13.43 -24.70 -0.88
C GLU A 2 -13.73 -23.81 0.33
N ILE A 3 -13.05 -22.66 0.41
CA ILE A 3 -13.41 -21.61 1.38
C ILE A 3 -14.62 -20.89 0.80
N LYS A 4 -15.82 -21.18 1.33
CA LYS A 4 -17.07 -20.54 0.86
C LYS A 4 -17.22 -19.09 1.34
N CYS A 5 -16.51 -18.70 2.40
CA CYS A 5 -16.52 -17.33 2.93
C CYS A 5 -15.23 -17.06 3.72
N PHE A 6 -14.68 -15.85 3.63
CA PHE A 6 -13.53 -15.44 4.45
C PHE A 6 -13.91 -15.13 5.91
N ASP A 7 -15.20 -14.90 6.20
CA ASP A 7 -15.70 -14.58 7.54
C ASP A 7 -15.54 -15.72 8.56
N VAL A 8 -15.28 -16.95 8.09
CA VAL A 8 -15.01 -18.11 8.97
C VAL A 8 -13.54 -18.27 9.31
N LEU A 9 -12.64 -17.53 8.65
CA LEU A 9 -11.22 -17.55 8.97
C LEU A 9 -10.94 -16.70 10.21
N PRO A 10 -9.96 -17.11 11.05
CA PRO A 10 -9.41 -16.22 12.06
C PRO A 10 -8.91 -14.92 11.42
N ARG A 11 -9.16 -13.78 12.09
CA ARG A 11 -8.83 -12.44 11.57
C ARG A 11 -7.38 -12.32 11.11
N ASP A 12 -6.44 -12.90 11.85
CA ASP A 12 -5.02 -12.81 11.53
C ASP A 12 -4.68 -13.54 10.21
N MET A 13 -5.36 -14.67 9.93
CA MET A 13 -5.20 -15.36 8.64
C MET A 13 -5.81 -14.55 7.50
N ALA A 14 -7.00 -13.96 7.70
CA ALA A 14 -7.62 -13.11 6.71
C ALA A 14 -6.78 -11.86 6.43
N LEU A 15 -6.16 -11.27 7.47
CA LEU A 15 -5.26 -10.14 7.35
C LEU A 15 -4.02 -10.51 6.53
N GLU A 16 -3.42 -11.66 6.80
CA GLU A 16 -2.25 -12.13 6.06
C GLU A 16 -2.57 -12.42 4.60
N VAL A 17 -3.71 -13.05 4.31
CA VAL A 17 -4.19 -13.24 2.93
C VAL A 17 -4.36 -11.90 2.23
N LEU A 18 -5.00 -10.91 2.87
CA LEU A 18 -5.20 -9.58 2.29
C LEU A 18 -3.87 -8.86 2.06
N ALA A 19 -2.92 -8.97 2.99
CA ALA A 19 -1.58 -8.39 2.86
C ALA A 19 -0.80 -9.00 1.69
N LEU A 20 -0.91 -10.32 1.48
CA LEU A 20 -0.33 -11.00 0.33
C LEU A 20 -0.99 -10.57 -0.98
N VAL A 21 -2.31 -10.44 -1.03
CA VAL A 21 -3.02 -9.91 -2.21
C VAL A 21 -2.53 -8.50 -2.52
N ALA A 22 -2.47 -7.63 -1.50
CA ALA A 22 -1.95 -6.27 -1.59
C ALA A 22 -0.51 -6.18 -2.10
N ALA A 23 0.38 -7.06 -1.65
CA ALA A 23 1.77 -7.09 -2.11
C ALA A 23 1.93 -7.48 -3.58
N ASN A 24 0.95 -8.20 -4.15
CA ASN A 24 1.06 -8.70 -5.52
C ASN A 24 0.28 -7.86 -6.53
N SER A 25 -0.80 -7.18 -6.13
CA SER A 25 -1.66 -6.45 -7.06
C SER A 25 -2.50 -5.40 -6.34
N MET A 26 -2.29 -4.12 -6.69
CA MET A 26 -3.10 -3.02 -6.16
C MET A 26 -4.58 -3.17 -6.55
N ASP A 27 -4.87 -3.60 -7.77
CA ASP A 27 -6.25 -3.78 -8.24
C ASP A 27 -6.95 -4.91 -7.48
N ASP A 28 -6.27 -6.04 -7.24
CA ASP A 28 -6.86 -7.16 -6.50
C ASP A 28 -7.08 -6.81 -5.02
N PHE A 29 -6.21 -5.97 -4.43
CA PHE A 29 -6.45 -5.43 -3.10
C PHE A 29 -7.73 -4.60 -3.03
N PHE A 30 -7.92 -3.64 -3.94
CA PHE A 30 -9.14 -2.84 -3.96
C PHE A 30 -10.38 -3.69 -4.25
N ASN A 31 -10.28 -4.66 -5.16
CA ASN A 31 -11.35 -5.62 -5.45
C ASN A 31 -11.70 -6.45 -4.20
N ALA A 32 -10.71 -6.97 -3.48
CA ALA A 32 -10.92 -7.71 -2.24
C ALA A 32 -11.55 -6.85 -1.13
N LYS A 33 -11.11 -5.59 -1.01
CA LYS A 33 -11.64 -4.60 -0.05
C LYS A 33 -13.13 -4.31 -0.29
N ILE A 34 -13.58 -4.25 -1.54
CA ILE A 34 -15.00 -3.97 -1.85
C ILE A 34 -15.86 -5.23 -1.87
N SER A 35 -15.27 -6.41 -2.10
CA SER A 35 -16.03 -7.66 -2.25
C SER A 35 -16.36 -8.34 -0.93
N CYS A 36 -15.63 -8.04 0.15
CA CYS A 36 -15.72 -8.80 1.40
C CYS A 36 -15.67 -7.89 2.63
N LYS A 37 -16.61 -8.08 3.56
CA LYS A 37 -16.73 -7.23 4.75
C LYS A 37 -15.50 -7.35 5.66
N ILE A 38 -15.02 -8.56 5.94
CA ILE A 38 -13.83 -8.74 6.78
C ILE A 38 -12.60 -8.06 6.14
N PHE A 39 -12.44 -8.15 4.82
CA PHE A 39 -11.34 -7.47 4.12
C PHE A 39 -11.52 -5.95 4.09
N ASN A 40 -12.75 -5.45 3.98
CA ASN A 40 -13.02 -4.02 4.07
C ASN A 40 -12.50 -3.44 5.40
N GLU A 41 -12.77 -4.13 6.50
CA GLU A 41 -12.33 -3.72 7.84
C GLU A 41 -10.81 -3.89 8.02
N LEU A 42 -10.23 -4.98 7.51
CA LEU A 42 -8.80 -5.27 7.64
C LEU A 42 -7.92 -4.41 6.72
N ALA A 43 -8.47 -3.90 5.61
CA ALA A 43 -7.74 -3.08 4.63
C ALA A 43 -7.17 -1.78 5.23
N GLU A 44 -7.72 -1.30 6.34
CA GLU A 44 -7.25 -0.07 7.00
C GLU A 44 -6.05 -0.30 7.93
N ALA A 45 -5.64 -1.56 8.15
CA ALA A 45 -4.52 -1.90 9.02
C ALA A 45 -3.18 -1.40 8.44
N ASP A 46 -2.35 -0.76 9.27
CA ASP A 46 -1.01 -0.29 8.91
C ASP A 46 -0.14 -1.37 8.28
N TYR A 47 -0.31 -2.62 8.73
CA TYR A 47 0.38 -3.78 8.16
C TYR A 47 0.08 -3.96 6.67
N VAL A 48 -1.17 -3.78 6.24
CA VAL A 48 -1.55 -3.92 4.82
C VAL A 48 -0.89 -2.81 4.00
N TYR A 49 -0.97 -1.55 4.45
CA TYR A 49 -0.31 -0.43 3.75
C TYR A 49 1.20 -0.59 3.63
N ARG A 50 1.85 -1.23 4.60
CA ARG A 50 3.27 -1.58 4.51
C ARG A 50 3.57 -2.54 3.36
N GLN A 51 2.63 -3.42 3.03
CA GLN A 51 2.79 -4.45 2.00
C GLN A 51 2.28 -4.05 0.62
N ILE A 52 1.33 -3.11 0.49
CA ILE A 52 0.70 -2.78 -0.80
C ILE A 52 1.74 -2.44 -1.88
N SER A 53 1.66 -3.14 -3.01
CA SER A 53 2.37 -2.80 -4.24
C SER A 53 1.88 -1.48 -4.83
N LEU A 54 2.79 -0.68 -5.37
CA LEU A 54 2.49 0.59 -6.05
C LEU A 54 2.48 0.47 -7.58
N ASP A 55 2.37 -0.75 -8.13
CA ASP A 55 2.40 -1.05 -9.57
C ASP A 55 1.50 -0.15 -10.45
N LYS A 56 0.37 0.31 -9.90
CA LYS A 56 -0.62 1.15 -10.61
C LYS A 56 -0.78 2.55 -10.04
N ILE A 57 0.11 2.97 -9.14
CA ILE A 57 -0.03 4.26 -8.45
C ILE A 57 0.00 5.45 -9.41
N LEU A 58 0.78 5.38 -10.49
CA LEU A 58 0.86 6.45 -11.49
C LEU A 58 -0.49 6.71 -12.18
N ARG A 59 -1.28 5.65 -12.40
CA ARG A 59 -2.64 5.78 -12.96
C ARG A 59 -3.54 6.53 -11.99
N ILE A 60 -3.48 6.21 -10.69
CA ILE A 60 -4.25 6.90 -9.65
C ILE A 60 -3.81 8.36 -9.56
N LEU A 61 -2.51 8.64 -9.49
CA LEU A 61 -1.99 10.01 -9.44
C LEU A 61 -2.41 10.86 -10.64
N TRP A 62 -2.60 10.26 -11.82
CA TRP A 62 -3.07 10.98 -13.01
C TRP A 62 -4.55 11.32 -12.97
N TRP A 63 -5.39 10.39 -12.52
CA TRP A 63 -6.86 10.54 -12.54
C TRP A 63 -7.41 11.19 -11.26
N HIS A 64 -6.74 10.93 -10.14
CA HIS A 64 -7.13 11.27 -8.77
C HIS A 64 -5.88 11.74 -7.99
N PRO A 65 -5.33 12.91 -8.33
CA PRO A 65 -4.03 13.35 -7.82
C PRO A 65 -4.02 13.59 -6.31
N GLU A 66 -5.12 14.06 -5.71
CA GLU A 66 -5.20 14.32 -4.28
C GLU A 66 -5.26 13.01 -3.49
N GLU A 67 -6.12 12.08 -3.93
CA GLU A 67 -6.28 10.76 -3.33
C GLU A 67 -5.02 9.91 -3.50
N GLY A 68 -4.39 9.96 -4.67
CA GLY A 68 -3.13 9.27 -4.94
C GLY A 68 -2.00 9.76 -4.05
N LYS A 69 -1.88 11.09 -3.83
CA LYS A 69 -0.91 11.66 -2.89
C LYS A 69 -1.18 11.24 -1.46
N ALA A 70 -2.43 11.36 -1.00
CA ALA A 70 -2.82 10.94 0.35
C ALA A 70 -2.55 9.44 0.58
N PHE A 71 -2.77 8.61 -0.44
CA PHE A 71 -2.48 7.18 -0.40
C PHE A 71 -0.98 6.90 -0.26
N ILE A 72 -0.11 7.56 -1.05
CA ILE A 72 1.35 7.43 -0.93
C ILE A 72 1.82 7.89 0.46
N GLU A 73 1.32 9.03 0.95
CA GLU A 73 1.65 9.52 2.28
C GLU A 73 1.28 8.51 3.37
N ARG A 74 0.13 7.83 3.24
CA ARG A 74 -0.27 6.75 4.15
C ARG A 74 0.72 5.58 4.08
N CYS A 75 1.10 5.13 2.88
CA CYS A 75 2.09 4.07 2.69
C CYS A 75 3.45 4.44 3.32
N ILE A 76 3.92 5.68 3.15
CA ILE A 76 5.17 6.18 3.76
C ILE A 76 5.09 6.17 5.29
N LYS A 77 3.96 6.59 5.87
CA LYS A 77 3.74 6.54 7.33
C LYS A 77 3.78 5.10 7.86
N CYS A 78 3.33 4.13 7.07
CA CYS A 78 3.34 2.70 7.41
C CYS A 78 4.67 1.98 7.11
N ASN A 79 5.68 2.72 6.61
CA ASN A 79 6.99 2.21 6.19
C ASN A 79 6.93 1.21 5.03
N ASN A 80 6.06 1.47 4.05
CA ASN A 80 6.10 0.77 2.77
C ASN A 80 7.40 1.10 2.03
N LEU A 81 8.18 0.06 1.70
CA LEU A 81 9.51 0.22 1.10
C LEU A 81 9.45 0.82 -0.31
N GLU A 82 8.48 0.41 -1.13
CA GLU A 82 8.31 0.94 -2.49
C GLU A 82 7.93 2.42 -2.46
N ALA A 83 7.05 2.82 -1.54
CA ALA A 83 6.64 4.21 -1.35
C ALA A 83 7.81 5.08 -0.87
N LEU A 84 8.57 4.60 0.13
CA LEU A 84 9.75 5.29 0.66
C LEU A 84 10.82 5.46 -0.40
N TYR A 85 11.13 4.40 -1.15
CA TYR A 85 12.12 4.44 -2.21
C TYR A 85 11.71 5.40 -3.33
N THR A 86 10.48 5.27 -3.83
CA THR A 86 9.97 6.09 -4.94
C THR A 86 9.91 7.56 -4.56
N GLN A 87 9.37 7.89 -3.38
CA GLN A 87 9.33 9.28 -2.90
C GLN A 87 10.73 9.81 -2.62
N GLY A 88 11.60 9.01 -2.00
CA GLY A 88 12.97 9.40 -1.70
C GLY A 88 13.76 9.75 -2.96
N LEU A 89 13.65 8.92 -4.00
CA LEU A 89 14.25 9.19 -5.31
C LEU A 89 13.65 10.43 -5.97
N TYR A 90 12.33 10.61 -5.88
CA TYR A 90 11.63 11.76 -6.44
C TYR A 90 12.10 13.08 -5.81
N GLU A 91 12.15 13.16 -4.48
CA GLU A 91 12.61 14.35 -3.74
C GLU A 91 14.09 14.65 -3.97
N TYR A 92 14.93 13.60 -4.02
CA TYR A 92 16.36 13.73 -4.28
C TYR A 92 16.64 14.27 -5.68
N MET A 93 15.99 13.71 -6.71
CA MET A 93 16.29 14.02 -8.12
C MET A 93 15.53 15.23 -8.68
N ASN A 94 14.26 15.42 -8.32
CA ASN A 94 13.40 16.39 -9.00
C ASN A 94 13.26 17.71 -8.26
N PHE A 95 13.35 17.71 -6.92
CA PHE A 95 13.19 18.91 -6.10
C PHE A 95 14.48 19.39 -5.45
N MET A 96 15.59 18.68 -5.66
CA MET A 96 16.88 18.96 -4.99
C MET A 96 16.76 18.98 -3.46
N LYS A 97 15.71 18.35 -2.88
CA LYS A 97 15.54 18.20 -1.43
C LYS A 97 16.36 17.01 -0.96
N VAL A 98 17.67 17.14 -1.09
CA VAL A 98 18.65 16.06 -0.89
C VAL A 98 18.51 15.44 0.50
N GLU A 99 18.35 16.24 1.54
CA GLU A 99 18.24 15.77 2.93
C GLU A 99 17.00 14.88 3.14
N LEU A 100 15.82 15.37 2.74
CA LEU A 100 14.56 14.61 2.81
C LEU A 100 14.61 13.36 1.94
N GLY A 101 15.10 13.48 0.71
CA GLY A 101 15.25 12.35 -0.20
C GLY A 101 16.14 11.26 0.39
N MET A 102 17.30 11.64 0.94
CA MET A 102 18.21 10.71 1.60
C MET A 102 17.65 10.10 2.89
N GLU A 103 16.86 10.85 3.66
CA GLU A 103 16.17 10.30 4.84
C GLU A 103 15.20 9.18 4.44
N LEU A 104 14.36 9.42 3.44
CA LEU A 104 13.41 8.43 2.94
C LEU A 104 14.12 7.21 2.33
N LEU A 105 15.18 7.43 1.54
CA LEU A 105 15.97 6.34 0.96
C LEU A 105 16.65 5.48 2.03
N LYS A 106 17.17 6.07 3.11
CA LYS A 106 17.75 5.31 4.23
C LYS A 106 16.72 4.46 4.96
N ARG A 107 15.47 4.93 5.05
CA ARG A 107 14.37 4.14 5.64
C ARG A 107 13.91 2.99 4.75
N ALA A 108 14.21 3.04 3.45
CA ALA A 108 13.90 2.00 2.48
C ALA A 108 15.00 0.93 2.34
N ALA A 109 16.15 1.11 3.02
CA ALA A 109 17.35 0.28 2.89
C ALA A 109 17.46 -0.80 3.98
#